data_AF-A0AAV2Z5I5-F1
#
_entry.id   AF-A0AAV2Z5I5-F1
#
_cell.length_a   1.000
_cell.length_b   1.000
_cell.length_c   1.000
_cell.angle_alpha   90.00
_cell.angle_beta   90.00
_cell.angle_gamma   90.00
#
_symmetry.space_group_name_H-M   'P 1'
#
loop_
_entity.id
_entity.type
_entity.pdbx_description
1 polymer ?
#
loop_
_entity_poly.entity_id
_entity_poly.type
_entity_poly.pdbx_seq_one_letter_code
_entity_poly.pdbx_strand_id
1 'polypeptide(L)'
;MAPCTPREAKRARAETCNDAVAYVQANRGRELTKAERLDVLHLYSVLQSQAVAVAQHEPIAATVAQMLGRSSRTVQQNWARFKAEQAVAVALPPAYRQPRPSRISYNLKAKSVVQKFIRMRCETRTRTVARDVLDHLAEKGIA
;
A
#
# COMPACT_ATOMS: atom_id res chain seq x y z
N MET A 1 4.94 -15.46 -38.56
CA MET A 1 6.01 -16.47 -38.40
C MET A 1 5.72 -17.26 -37.14
N ALA A 2 5.31 -18.51 -37.26
CA ALA A 2 5.06 -19.38 -36.11
C ALA A 2 6.41 -19.96 -35.61
N PRO A 3 6.61 -20.15 -34.28
CA PRO A 3 7.86 -20.69 -33.74
C PRO A 3 8.09 -22.13 -34.22
N CYS A 4 9.29 -22.40 -34.72
CA CYS A 4 9.57 -23.57 -35.56
C CYS A 4 10.15 -24.76 -34.76
N THR A 5 10.39 -24.61 -33.46
CA THR A 5 10.85 -25.72 -32.59
C THR A 5 10.16 -25.76 -31.21
N PRO A 6 10.00 -26.95 -30.57
CA PRO A 6 9.42 -27.08 -29.23
C PRO A 6 10.16 -26.26 -28.16
N ARG A 7 11.46 -26.05 -28.36
CA ARG A 7 12.32 -25.28 -27.45
C ARG A 7 12.03 -23.77 -27.54
N GLU A 8 11.79 -23.25 -28.74
CA GLU A 8 11.35 -21.87 -28.96
C GLU A 8 9.96 -21.63 -28.37
N ALA A 9 9.02 -22.56 -28.57
CA ALA A 9 7.68 -22.46 -27.98
C ALA A 9 7.72 -22.42 -26.44
N LYS A 10 8.61 -23.19 -25.80
CA LYS A 10 8.81 -23.16 -24.34
C LYS A 10 9.40 -21.82 -23.87
N ARG A 11 10.35 -21.25 -24.63
CA ARG A 11 10.94 -19.94 -24.32
C ARG A 11 9.93 -18.81 -24.46
N ALA A 12 9.19 -18.76 -25.57
CA ALA A 12 8.14 -17.77 -25.78
C ALA A 12 7.08 -17.82 -24.67
N ARG A 13 6.69 -19.01 -24.22
CA ARG A 13 5.78 -19.15 -23.06
C ARG A 13 6.39 -18.60 -21.78
N ALA A 14 7.65 -18.91 -21.48
CA ALA A 14 8.32 -18.38 -20.30
C ALA A 14 8.44 -16.84 -20.34
N GLU A 15 8.73 -16.28 -21.51
CA GLU A 15 8.76 -14.82 -21.74
C GLU A 15 7.39 -14.20 -21.46
N THR A 16 6.30 -14.75 -22.02
CA THR A 16 4.94 -14.25 -21.73
C THR A 16 4.57 -14.33 -20.26
N CYS A 17 5.01 -15.38 -19.53
CA CYS A 17 4.78 -15.48 -18.10
C CYS A 17 5.57 -14.41 -17.32
N ASN A 18 6.82 -14.15 -17.72
CA ASN A 18 7.64 -13.12 -17.09
C ASN A 18 7.04 -11.71 -17.32
N ASP A 19 6.54 -11.44 -18.53
CA ASP A 19 5.88 -10.18 -18.86
C ASP A 19 4.61 -9.98 -18.03
N ALA A 20 3.83 -11.05 -17.85
CA ALA A 20 2.65 -11.01 -16.97
C ALA A 20 3.02 -10.70 -15.52
N VAL A 21 4.08 -11.33 -15.00
CA VAL A 21 4.58 -11.05 -13.63
C VAL A 21 5.06 -9.60 -13.50
N ALA A 22 5.80 -9.09 -14.49
CA ALA A 22 6.26 -7.71 -14.52
C ALA A 22 5.08 -6.72 -14.57
N TYR A 23 4.05 -7.01 -15.36
CA TYR A 23 2.83 -6.21 -15.43
C TYR A 23 2.11 -6.16 -14.08
N VAL A 24 1.95 -7.31 -13.40
CA VAL A 24 1.36 -7.36 -12.06
C VAL A 24 2.18 -6.52 -11.07
N GLN A 25 3.51 -6.66 -11.08
CA GLN A 25 4.38 -5.89 -10.19
C GLN A 25 4.30 -4.38 -10.43
N ALA A 26 4.15 -3.95 -11.68
CA ALA A 26 4.03 -2.54 -12.05
C ALA A 26 2.70 -1.91 -11.62
N ASN A 27 1.60 -2.65 -11.72
CA ASN A 27 0.25 -2.14 -11.41
C ASN A 27 -0.13 -2.30 -9.94
N ARG A 28 0.51 -3.22 -9.21
CA ARG A 28 0.14 -3.54 -7.84
C ARG A 28 0.77 -2.56 -6.86
N GLY A 29 -0.06 -2.04 -5.96
CA GLY A 29 0.40 -1.23 -4.84
C GLY A 29 1.29 -2.02 -3.86
N ARG A 30 2.15 -1.29 -3.13
CA ARG A 30 2.94 -1.87 -2.03
C ARG A 30 2.06 -2.35 -0.87
N GLU A 31 0.94 -1.67 -0.64
CA GLU A 31 -0.02 -2.03 0.40
C GLU A 31 -0.82 -3.29 0.03
N LEU A 32 -1.22 -4.05 1.06
CA LEU A 32 -2.13 -5.18 0.89
C LEU A 32 -3.58 -4.74 1.07
N THR A 33 -4.37 -4.90 0.01
CA THR A 33 -5.82 -4.66 0.06
C THR A 33 -6.51 -5.69 0.95
N LYS A 34 -7.77 -5.43 1.34
CA LYS A 34 -8.55 -6.39 2.15
C LYS A 34 -8.67 -7.75 1.46
N ALA A 35 -8.97 -7.73 0.17
CA ALA A 35 -9.11 -8.94 -0.64
C ALA A 35 -7.82 -9.76 -0.61
N GLU A 36 -6.67 -9.13 -0.90
CA GLU A 36 -5.38 -9.82 -0.88
C GLU A 36 -5.04 -10.42 0.48
N ARG A 37 -5.42 -9.76 1.57
CA ARG A 37 -5.21 -10.32 2.91
C ARG A 37 -6.06 -11.56 3.15
N LEU A 38 -7.29 -11.56 2.67
CA LEU A 38 -8.17 -12.73 2.75
C LEU A 38 -7.65 -13.88 1.88
N ASP A 39 -7.15 -13.58 0.68
CA ASP A 39 -6.54 -14.58 -0.21
C ASP A 39 -5.32 -15.22 0.45
N VAL A 40 -4.47 -14.42 1.10
CA VAL A 40 -3.33 -14.93 1.89
C VAL A 40 -3.81 -15.89 2.98
N LEU A 41 -4.85 -15.52 3.74
CA LEU A 41 -5.37 -16.37 4.83
C LEU A 41 -5.98 -17.66 4.28
N HIS A 42 -6.72 -17.59 3.18
CA HIS A 42 -7.33 -18.76 2.55
C HIS A 42 -6.26 -19.72 2.01
N LEU A 43 -5.29 -19.22 1.26
CA LEU A 43 -4.19 -20.05 0.74
C LEU A 43 -3.38 -20.67 1.88
N TYR A 44 -3.09 -19.89 2.93
CA TYR A 44 -2.36 -20.39 4.08
C TYR A 44 -3.13 -21.51 4.80
N SER A 45 -4.44 -21.36 5.00
CA SER A 45 -5.24 -22.38 5.69
C SER A 45 -5.39 -23.66 4.88
N VAL A 46 -5.55 -23.55 3.55
CA VAL A 46 -5.62 -24.70 2.63
C VAL A 46 -4.31 -25.46 2.60
N LEU A 47 -3.17 -24.76 2.48
CA LEU A 47 -1.86 -25.42 2.49
C LEU A 47 -1.54 -26.01 3.87
N GLN A 48 -1.97 -25.35 4.95
CA GLN A 48 -1.79 -25.89 6.29
C GLN A 48 -2.61 -27.16 6.52
N SER A 49 -3.86 -27.24 6.04
CA SER A 49 -4.66 -28.46 6.16
C SER A 49 -4.07 -29.62 5.35
N GLN A 50 -3.54 -29.34 4.17
CA GLN A 50 -2.84 -30.32 3.33
C GLN A 50 -1.53 -30.80 3.98
N ALA A 51 -0.72 -29.87 4.53
CA ALA A 51 0.52 -30.21 5.21
C ALA A 51 0.29 -31.10 6.44
N VAL A 52 -0.78 -30.83 7.21
CA VAL A 52 -1.19 -31.68 8.34
C VAL A 52 -1.64 -33.06 7.86
N ALA A 53 -2.36 -33.15 6.74
CA ALA A 53 -2.79 -34.42 6.17
C ALA A 53 -1.63 -35.30 5.68
N VAL A 54 -0.55 -34.69 5.19
CA VAL A 54 0.63 -35.40 4.63
C VAL A 54 1.79 -35.51 5.65
N ALA A 55 1.61 -35.01 6.88
CA ALA A 55 2.66 -34.94 7.92
C ALA A 55 3.97 -34.28 7.43
N GLN A 56 3.85 -33.33 6.51
CA GLN A 56 4.99 -32.62 5.90
C GLN A 56 5.14 -31.24 6.53
N HIS A 57 6.36 -30.94 6.99
CA HIS A 57 6.74 -29.60 7.41
C HIS A 57 7.28 -28.80 6.23
N GLU A 58 6.39 -28.40 5.32
CA GLU A 58 6.77 -27.43 4.28
C GLU A 58 6.75 -25.98 4.81
N PRO A 59 7.62 -25.11 4.28
CA PRO A 59 7.60 -23.68 4.60
C PRO A 59 6.39 -22.99 3.92
N ILE A 60 5.18 -23.22 4.46
CA ILE A 60 3.89 -22.73 3.91
C ILE A 60 3.94 -21.23 3.56
N ALA A 61 4.51 -20.42 4.46
CA ALA A 61 4.63 -18.97 4.23
C ALA A 61 5.47 -18.61 2.99
N ALA A 62 6.51 -19.39 2.68
CA ALA A 62 7.34 -19.19 1.49
C ALA A 62 6.59 -19.60 0.22
N THR A 63 5.85 -20.71 0.26
CA THR A 63 5.02 -21.17 -0.85
C THR A 63 3.93 -20.16 -1.20
N VAL A 64 3.19 -19.68 -0.20
CA VAL A 64 2.15 -18.64 -0.37
C VAL A 64 2.78 -17.33 -0.89
N ALA A 65 3.94 -16.94 -0.36
CA ALA A 65 4.68 -15.77 -0.81
C ALA A 65 5.07 -15.87 -2.29
N GLN A 66 5.54 -17.03 -2.74
CA GLN A 66 5.87 -17.30 -4.14
C GLN A 66 4.62 -17.25 -5.03
N MET A 67 3.53 -17.90 -4.63
CA MET A 67 2.27 -17.92 -5.39
C MET A 67 1.67 -16.51 -5.56
N LEU A 68 1.69 -15.71 -4.50
CA LEU A 68 1.09 -14.37 -4.51
C LEU A 68 2.06 -13.27 -4.92
N GLY A 69 3.35 -13.57 -5.13
CA GLY A 69 4.38 -12.57 -5.41
C GLY A 69 4.55 -11.53 -4.29
N ARG A 70 4.42 -11.94 -3.03
CA ARG A 70 4.60 -11.09 -1.84
C ARG A 70 5.76 -11.61 -0.99
N SER A 71 6.24 -10.81 -0.03
CA SER A 71 7.30 -11.28 0.86
C SER A 71 6.76 -12.29 1.88
N SER A 72 7.55 -13.32 2.21
CA SER A 72 7.22 -14.29 3.25
C SER A 72 6.96 -13.63 4.61
N ARG A 73 7.71 -12.55 4.91
CA ARG A 73 7.50 -11.73 6.11
C ARG A 73 6.10 -11.14 6.17
N THR A 74 5.60 -10.62 5.04
CA THR A 74 4.25 -10.05 4.95
C THR A 74 3.18 -11.09 5.18
N VAL A 75 3.35 -12.29 4.62
CA VAL A 75 2.43 -13.43 4.81
C VAL A 75 2.39 -13.84 6.28
N GLN A 76 3.56 -14.03 6.90
CA GLN A 76 3.67 -14.39 8.33
C GLN A 76 3.05 -13.33 9.24
N GLN A 77 3.30 -12.04 8.98
CA GLN A 77 2.71 -10.94 9.74
C GLN A 77 1.18 -10.92 9.61
N ASN A 78 0.64 -11.14 8.42
CA ASN A 78 -0.80 -11.21 8.20
C ASN A 78 -1.41 -12.38 8.99
N TRP A 79 -0.81 -13.57 8.90
CA TRP A 79 -1.25 -14.74 9.67
C TRP A 79 -1.18 -14.52 11.19
N ALA A 80 -0.07 -13.96 11.68
CA ALA A 80 0.10 -13.66 13.10
C ALA A 80 -0.95 -12.66 13.61
N ARG A 81 -1.21 -11.62 12.81
CA ARG A 81 -2.23 -10.62 13.12
C ARG A 81 -3.63 -11.22 13.14
N PHE A 82 -3.97 -12.06 12.18
CA PHE A 82 -5.25 -12.76 12.17
C PHE A 82 -5.43 -13.64 13.41
N LYS A 83 -4.39 -14.39 13.81
CA LYS A 83 -4.45 -15.19 15.06
C LYS A 83 -4.68 -14.34 16.30
N ALA A 84 -4.08 -13.15 16.37
CA ALA A 84 -4.18 -12.27 17.53
C ALA A 84 -5.52 -11.50 17.59
N GLU A 85 -5.95 -10.93 16.47
CA GLU A 85 -7.08 -9.99 16.41
C GLU A 85 -8.38 -10.63 15.90
N GLN A 86 -8.31 -11.82 15.29
CA GLN A 86 -9.42 -12.47 14.54
C GLN A 86 -10.07 -11.52 13.51
N ALA A 87 -9.31 -10.53 13.03
CA ALA A 87 -9.80 -9.47 12.16
C ALA A 87 -8.81 -9.18 11.04
N VAL A 88 -9.35 -8.87 9.85
CA VAL A 88 -8.57 -8.43 8.69
C VAL A 88 -8.61 -6.92 8.61
N ALA A 89 -7.67 -6.27 9.31
CA ALA A 89 -7.49 -4.82 9.22
C ALA A 89 -6.82 -4.44 7.88
N VAL A 90 -7.31 -3.40 7.23
CA VAL A 90 -6.74 -2.87 5.98
C VAL A 90 -5.69 -1.81 6.32
N ALA A 91 -4.50 -1.91 5.71
CA ALA A 91 -3.54 -0.82 5.78
C ALA A 91 -3.99 0.28 4.81
N LEU A 92 -4.25 1.47 5.35
CA LEU A 92 -4.47 2.66 4.52
C LEU A 92 -3.14 3.05 3.85
N PRO A 93 -3.17 3.50 2.58
CA PRO A 93 -1.95 4.01 1.95
C PRO A 93 -1.32 5.10 2.80
N PRO A 94 0.03 5.23 2.82
CA PRO A 94 0.73 6.18 3.69
C PRO A 94 0.32 7.65 3.48
N ALA A 95 -0.25 7.99 2.32
CA ALA A 95 -0.82 9.30 2.03
C ALA A 95 -2.17 9.58 2.73
N TYR A 96 -2.89 8.54 3.17
CA TYR A 96 -4.15 8.61 3.90
C TYR A 96 -3.96 8.44 5.41
N ARG A 97 -2.86 8.97 5.97
CA ARG A 97 -2.83 9.19 7.42
C ARG A 97 -3.80 10.33 7.72
N GLN A 98 -4.81 10.04 8.53
CA GLN A 98 -5.78 11.00 9.03
C GLN A 98 -5.09 12.33 9.37
N PRO A 99 -5.63 13.48 8.94
CA PRO A 99 -5.07 14.78 9.28
C PRO A 99 -4.94 14.84 10.79
N ARG A 100 -3.71 15.03 11.30
CA ARG A 100 -3.51 15.24 12.73
C ARG A 100 -4.11 16.60 13.07
N PRO A 101 -4.92 16.73 14.13
CA PRO A 101 -5.54 18.01 14.50
C PRO A 101 -4.51 19.14 14.69
N SER A 102 -3.28 18.79 15.09
CA SER A 102 -2.19 19.73 15.31
C SER A 102 -1.34 20.03 14.07
N ARG A 103 -1.62 19.43 12.91
CA ARG A 103 -0.75 19.55 11.74
C ARG A 103 -1.57 19.88 10.49
N ILE A 104 -1.39 21.10 10.01
CA ILE A 104 -1.90 21.53 8.71
C ILE A 104 -1.31 20.60 7.64
N SER A 105 -2.19 19.99 6.85
CA SER A 105 -1.82 19.18 5.68
C SER A 105 -0.86 19.97 4.80
N TYR A 106 0.24 19.35 4.35
CA TYR A 106 1.13 19.97 3.37
C TYR A 106 0.41 20.04 2.02
N ASN A 107 -0.40 21.08 1.84
CA ASN A 107 -1.14 21.36 0.65
C ASN A 107 -0.53 22.60 -0.03
N LEU A 108 -0.08 22.46 -1.27
CA LEU A 108 0.50 23.56 -2.06
C LEU A 108 -0.43 24.79 -2.10
N LYS A 109 -1.75 24.56 -2.09
CA LYS A 109 -2.77 25.61 -2.03
C LYS A 109 -2.72 26.37 -0.69
N ALA A 110 -2.66 25.66 0.43
CA ALA A 110 -2.52 26.26 1.76
C ALA A 110 -1.27 27.14 1.86
N LYS A 111 -0.13 26.63 1.36
CA LYS A 111 1.14 27.37 1.34
C LYS A 111 1.03 28.69 0.58
N SER A 112 0.44 28.68 -0.62
CA SER A 112 0.28 29.88 -1.44
C SER A 112 -0.64 30.94 -0.79
N VAL A 113 -1.69 30.50 -0.09
CA VAL A 113 -2.63 31.39 0.60
C VAL A 113 -1.96 32.05 1.80
N VAL A 114 -1.26 31.28 2.63
CA VAL A 114 -0.50 31.81 3.78
C VAL A 114 0.58 32.78 3.33
N GLN A 115 1.33 32.47 2.28
CA GLN A 115 2.38 33.37 1.77
C GLN A 115 1.81 34.71 1.28
N LYS A 116 0.68 34.70 0.57
CA LYS A 116 -0.01 35.93 0.14
C LYS A 116 -0.52 36.73 1.35
N PHE A 117 -1.10 36.05 2.33
CA PHE A 117 -1.59 36.67 3.56
C PHE A 117 -0.47 37.37 4.35
N ILE A 118 0.65 36.69 4.56
CA ILE A 118 1.81 37.26 5.26
C ILE A 118 2.38 38.44 4.47
N ARG A 119 2.52 38.31 3.14
CA ARG A 119 3.05 39.39 2.30
C ARG A 119 2.20 40.67 2.40
N MET A 120 0.89 40.54 2.31
CA MET A 120 -0.05 41.67 2.48
C MET A 120 0.07 42.31 3.87
N ARG A 121 0.16 41.51 4.94
CA ARG A 121 0.32 42.03 6.32
C ARG A 121 1.69 42.69 6.54
N CYS A 122 2.75 42.21 5.88
CA CYS A 122 4.06 42.83 5.93
C CYS A 122 4.07 44.20 5.24
N GLU A 123 3.38 44.35 4.11
CA GLU A 123 3.22 45.64 3.41
C GLU A 123 2.54 46.68 4.33
N THR A 124 1.53 46.26 5.10
CA THR A 124 0.84 47.12 6.08
C THR A 124 1.53 47.18 7.44
N ARG A 125 2.75 46.64 7.57
CA ARG A 125 3.54 46.53 8.81
C ARG A 125 2.75 45.97 10.01
N THR A 126 1.77 45.12 9.73
CA THR A 126 0.91 44.52 10.75
C THR A 126 1.59 43.26 11.28
N ARG A 127 1.73 43.14 12.59
CA ARG A 127 2.24 41.92 13.22
C ARG A 127 1.32 40.75 12.90
N THR A 128 1.90 39.62 12.49
CA THR A 128 1.17 38.37 12.24
C THR A 128 1.51 37.34 13.31
N VAL A 129 0.51 36.84 14.03
CA VAL A 129 0.66 35.70 14.94
C VAL A 129 0.12 34.42 14.31
N ALA A 130 0.52 33.26 14.85
CA ALA A 130 0.06 31.96 14.36
C ALA A 130 -1.47 31.83 14.39
N ARG A 131 -2.14 32.48 15.34
CA ARG A 131 -3.60 32.52 15.44
C ARG A 131 -4.25 33.18 14.21
N ASP A 132 -3.72 34.31 13.76
CA ASP A 132 -4.23 35.02 12.57
C ASP A 132 -4.15 34.16 11.31
N VAL A 133 -3.09 33.37 11.19
CA VAL A 133 -2.88 32.46 10.05
C VAL A 133 -3.90 31.32 10.08
N LEU A 134 -4.21 30.78 11.27
CA LEU A 134 -5.22 29.74 11.43
C LEU A 134 -6.63 30.25 11.12
N ASP A 135 -6.98 31.42 11.65
CA ASP A 135 -8.29 32.04 11.39
C ASP A 135 -8.45 32.35 9.89
N HIS A 136 -7.39 32.86 9.23
CA HIS A 136 -7.40 33.08 7.78
C HIS A 136 -7.53 31.80 6.95
N LEU A 137 -6.95 30.69 7.40
CA LEU A 137 -7.08 29.40 6.73
C LEU A 137 -8.47 28.78 6.93
N ALA A 138 -9.08 28.98 8.10
CA ALA A 138 -10.45 28.55 8.40
C ALA A 138 -11.47 29.33 7.55
N GLU A 139 -11.32 30.65 7.41
CA GLU A 139 -12.14 31.49 6.52
C GLU A 139 -12.11 31.00 5.05
N LYS A 140 -11.00 30.39 4.62
CA LYS A 140 -10.82 29.87 3.26
C LYS A 140 -11.21 28.40 3.10
N GLY A 141 -11.67 27.74 4.18
CA GLY A 141 -12.07 26.33 4.18
C GLY A 141 -10.91 25.35 3.93
N ILE A 142 -9.69 25.71 4.33
CA ILE A 142 -8.47 24.91 4.12
C ILE A 142 -8.03 24.19 5.40
N ALA A 143 -8.36 24.75 6.57
CA ALA A 143 -8.03 24.23 7.90
C ALA A 143 -9.30 24.00 8.72
#